data_AF-A0A9P7J6R0-F1
#
_entry.id   AF-A0A9P7J6R0-F1
#
_cell.length_a   1.000
_cell.length_b   1.000
_cell.length_c   1.000
_cell.angle_alpha   90.00
_cell.angle_beta   90.00
_cell.angle_gamma   90.00
#
_symmetry.space_group_name_H-M   'P 1'
#
loop_
_entity.id
_entity.type
_entity.pdbx_description
1 polymer ?
#
loop_
_entity_poly.entity_id
_entity_poly.type
_entity_poly.pdbx_seq_one_letter_code
_entity_poly.pdbx_strand_id
1 'polypeptide(L)'
;MAMVQAERAANEARLTAEAAARTSSEEAKQRAAEAEEARKRTAAVQEQAVKDAQAAQEQARKLQEAANEEKRKATAAQEAANASKKVAEEEVRVANAAKKEAERKLKEGIQPVVTPTPEEVSAAKRKVQYREDLFHFAVAGVAGGGKSSLINAFRGLRNKDIGSAATGVTETTLAMARYASPNAEYPYVWYDIPGAGTLKIPDWQYFNAQGLYVFDCIIVLFDNRFTMTDIAILTNCRRFNIPTYIVRSKADQHIRNIMKDMGYDSDDDESEDQKKKLYQAARQQFIQQTRQSEKRPKKVIDEIELLNDLIGEAQTRRARRDAEGATTKEK
;
A
#
# COMPACT_ATOMS: atom_id res chain seq x y z
N MET A 1 32.43 45.05 -137.34
CA MET A 1 31.36 45.59 -136.47
C MET A 1 30.71 44.55 -135.54
N ALA A 2 30.94 43.23 -135.67
CA ALA A 2 30.30 42.22 -134.81
C ALA A 2 31.00 41.94 -133.46
N MET A 3 32.27 42.29 -133.30
CA MET A 3 33.06 41.94 -132.09
C MET A 3 32.81 42.87 -130.89
N VAL A 4 32.46 44.15 -131.12
CA VAL A 4 32.27 45.16 -130.07
C VAL A 4 30.90 45.04 -129.38
N GLN A 5 29.90 44.46 -130.04
CA GLN A 5 28.57 44.23 -129.46
C GLN A 5 28.53 43.00 -128.54
N ALA A 6 29.35 41.98 -128.80
CA ALA A 6 29.46 40.79 -127.96
C ALA A 6 30.14 41.09 -126.61
N GLU A 7 31.14 41.97 -126.60
CA GLU A 7 31.88 42.32 -125.39
C GLU A 7 31.08 43.22 -124.42
N ARG A 8 30.21 44.09 -124.97
CA ARG A 8 29.27 44.89 -124.16
C ARG A 8 28.20 44.04 -123.49
N ALA A 9 27.62 43.09 -124.23
CA ALA A 9 26.62 42.15 -123.70
C ALA A 9 27.21 41.23 -122.62
N ALA A 10 28.47 40.79 -122.78
CA ALA A 10 29.16 39.98 -121.79
C ALA A 10 29.44 40.74 -120.48
N ASN A 11 29.81 42.02 -120.56
CA ASN A 11 30.04 42.85 -119.37
C ASN A 11 28.75 43.23 -118.63
N GLU A 12 27.65 43.51 -119.34
CA GLU A 12 26.34 43.73 -118.71
C GLU A 12 25.78 42.45 -118.06
N ALA A 13 25.98 41.29 -118.68
CA ALA A 13 25.60 40.00 -118.08
C ALA A 13 26.44 39.69 -116.82
N ARG A 14 27.73 40.07 -116.81
CA ARG A 14 28.59 39.89 -115.63
C ARG A 14 28.18 40.80 -114.48
N LEU A 15 27.86 42.07 -114.76
CA LEU A 15 27.40 43.04 -113.76
C LEU A 15 26.05 42.66 -113.16
N THR A 16 25.11 42.16 -113.97
CA THR A 16 23.81 41.69 -113.47
C THR A 16 23.93 40.41 -112.65
N ALA A 17 24.82 39.49 -113.04
CA ALA A 17 25.13 38.30 -112.25
C ALA A 17 25.83 38.63 -110.91
N GLU A 18 26.76 39.59 -110.88
CA GLU A 18 27.42 40.03 -109.65
C GLU A 18 26.44 40.74 -108.70
N ALA A 19 25.55 41.57 -109.23
CA ALA A 19 24.52 42.25 -108.43
C ALA A 19 23.52 41.25 -107.84
N ALA A 20 23.06 40.27 -108.62
CA ALA A 20 22.18 39.21 -108.16
C ALA A 20 22.84 38.28 -107.11
N ALA A 21 24.14 38.00 -107.25
CA ALA A 21 24.89 37.21 -106.28
C ALA A 21 25.11 37.96 -104.96
N ARG A 22 25.29 39.29 -105.01
CA ARG A 22 25.42 40.12 -103.79
C ARG A 22 24.10 40.22 -103.03
N THR A 23 22.99 40.47 -103.72
CA THR A 23 21.67 40.51 -103.08
C THR A 23 21.28 39.15 -102.51
N SER A 24 21.53 38.04 -103.22
CA SER A 24 21.26 36.71 -102.67
C SER A 24 22.15 36.37 -101.48
N SER A 25 23.40 36.86 -101.46
CA SER A 25 24.31 36.68 -100.32
C SER A 25 23.89 37.49 -99.10
N GLU A 26 23.40 38.72 -99.30
CA GLU A 26 22.89 39.57 -98.21
C GLU A 26 21.57 39.04 -97.64
N GLU A 27 20.64 38.60 -98.49
CA GLU A 27 19.39 37.95 -98.05
C GLU A 27 19.66 36.63 -97.29
N ALA A 28 20.64 35.84 -97.74
CA ALA A 28 21.04 34.62 -97.04
C ALA A 28 21.65 34.94 -95.65
N LYS A 29 22.44 36.01 -95.53
CA LYS A 29 23.00 36.46 -94.25
C LYS A 29 21.93 36.98 -93.28
N GLN A 30 20.95 37.74 -93.77
CA GLN A 30 19.83 38.20 -92.95
C GLN A 30 18.95 37.05 -92.44
N ARG A 31 18.59 36.10 -93.32
CA ARG A 31 17.84 34.90 -92.89
C ARG A 31 18.62 34.04 -91.90
N ALA A 32 19.94 33.95 -92.04
CA ALA A 32 20.79 33.24 -91.08
C ALA A 32 20.82 33.94 -89.71
N ALA A 33 20.91 35.28 -89.68
CA ALA A 33 20.89 36.06 -88.45
C ALA A 33 19.53 35.98 -87.72
N GLU A 34 18.42 36.09 -88.45
CA GLU A 34 17.07 35.94 -87.88
C GLU A 34 16.83 34.51 -87.36
N ALA A 35 17.31 33.49 -88.07
CA ALA A 35 17.22 32.11 -87.61
C ALA A 35 18.06 31.85 -86.36
N GLU A 36 19.23 32.48 -86.23
CA GLU A 36 20.07 32.40 -85.03
C GLU A 36 19.40 33.09 -83.83
N GLU A 37 18.80 34.27 -84.03
CA GLU A 37 18.10 35.00 -82.98
C GLU A 37 16.82 34.26 -82.53
N ALA A 38 16.07 33.69 -83.48
CA ALA A 38 14.91 32.84 -83.18
C ALA A 38 15.31 31.59 -82.37
N ARG A 39 16.46 30.97 -82.68
CA ARG A 39 17.02 29.84 -81.91
C ARG A 39 17.44 30.27 -80.50
N LYS A 40 18.05 31.44 -80.33
CA LYS A 40 18.42 31.98 -79.02
C LYS A 40 17.19 32.26 -78.14
N ARG A 41 16.12 32.82 -78.71
CA ARG A 41 14.86 33.07 -77.99
C ARG A 41 14.17 31.76 -77.58
N THR A 42 14.13 30.76 -78.47
CA THR A 42 13.56 29.45 -78.13
C THR A 42 14.39 28.70 -77.09
N ALA A 43 15.72 28.77 -77.15
CA ALA A 43 16.60 28.20 -76.13
C ALA A 43 16.39 28.86 -74.75
N ALA A 44 16.24 30.19 -74.69
CA ALA A 44 15.98 30.92 -73.44
C ALA A 44 14.62 30.55 -72.82
N VAL A 45 13.57 30.40 -73.65
CA VAL A 45 12.25 29.96 -73.19
C VAL A 45 12.29 28.52 -72.67
N GLN A 46 13.02 27.62 -73.34
CA GLN A 46 13.20 26.25 -72.87
C GLN A 46 13.99 26.19 -71.55
N GLU A 47 15.05 26.99 -71.40
CA GLU A 47 15.84 27.05 -70.18
C GLU A 47 15.01 27.57 -68.99
N GLN A 48 14.20 28.60 -69.21
CA GLN A 48 13.30 29.11 -68.17
C GLN A 48 12.23 28.08 -67.79
N ALA A 49 11.63 27.40 -68.77
CA ALA A 49 10.65 26.33 -68.52
C ALA A 49 11.26 25.17 -67.72
N VAL A 50 12.52 24.82 -67.95
CA VAL A 50 13.24 23.79 -67.17
C VAL A 50 13.47 24.25 -65.73
N LYS A 51 13.86 25.52 -65.51
CA LYS A 51 14.05 26.07 -64.16
C LYS A 51 12.74 26.14 -63.37
N ASP A 52 11.66 26.56 -64.02
CA ASP A 52 10.33 26.63 -63.39
C ASP A 52 9.80 25.22 -63.06
N ALA A 53 10.03 24.24 -63.95
CA ALA A 53 9.68 22.84 -63.70
C ALA A 53 10.49 22.23 -62.54
N GLN A 54 11.77 22.55 -62.42
CA GLN A 54 12.63 22.11 -61.30
C GLN A 54 12.19 22.76 -59.98
N ALA A 55 11.87 24.05 -59.97
CA ALA A 55 11.37 24.75 -58.79
C ALA A 55 10.01 24.19 -58.32
N ALA A 56 9.11 23.87 -59.26
CA ALA A 56 7.83 23.24 -58.95
C ALA A 56 8.02 21.82 -58.39
N GLN A 57 8.94 21.02 -58.93
CA GLN A 57 9.27 19.71 -58.38
C GLN A 57 9.85 19.79 -56.96
N GLU A 58 10.74 20.77 -56.70
CA GLU A 58 11.34 20.93 -55.38
C GLU A 58 10.31 21.37 -54.33
N GLN A 59 9.38 22.27 -54.69
CA GLN A 59 8.28 22.65 -53.80
C GLN A 59 7.33 21.49 -53.53
N ALA A 60 6.98 20.70 -54.55
CA ALA A 60 6.15 19.51 -54.39
C ALA A 60 6.83 18.49 -53.46
N ARG A 61 8.15 18.29 -53.59
CA ARG A 61 8.92 17.40 -52.70
C ARG A 61 8.91 17.89 -51.25
N LYS A 62 9.13 19.18 -51.01
CA LYS A 62 9.10 19.78 -49.66
C LYS A 62 7.72 19.65 -49.01
N LEU A 63 6.65 19.90 -49.76
CA LEU A 63 5.27 19.72 -49.27
C LEU A 63 4.98 18.25 -48.92
N GLN A 64 5.46 17.32 -49.73
CA GLN A 64 5.27 15.89 -49.48
C GLN A 64 6.11 15.38 -48.30
N GLU A 65 7.33 15.88 -48.10
CA GLU A 65 8.16 15.62 -46.93
C GLU A 65 7.49 16.14 -45.65
N ALA A 66 6.97 17.38 -45.66
CA ALA A 66 6.24 17.95 -44.53
C ALA A 66 4.96 17.17 -44.18
N ALA A 67 4.17 16.78 -45.18
CA ALA A 67 2.97 15.96 -45.00
C ALA A 67 3.29 14.57 -44.44
N ASN A 68 4.38 13.95 -44.90
CA ASN A 68 4.83 12.66 -44.39
C ASN A 68 5.33 12.76 -42.93
N GLU A 69 5.98 13.86 -42.57
CA GLU A 69 6.45 14.09 -41.21
C GLU A 69 5.29 14.35 -40.23
N GLU A 70 4.29 15.15 -40.62
CA GLU A 70 3.06 15.31 -39.83
C GLU A 70 2.34 13.98 -39.62
N LYS A 71 2.21 13.17 -40.68
CA LYS A 71 1.58 11.85 -40.60
C LYS A 71 2.34 10.93 -39.63
N ARG A 72 3.68 10.95 -39.65
CA ARG A 72 4.51 10.19 -38.69
C ARG A 72 4.34 10.68 -37.26
N LYS A 73 4.26 11.99 -37.03
CA LYS A 73 4.01 12.56 -35.71
C LYS A 73 2.63 12.17 -35.19
N ALA A 74 1.61 12.20 -36.04
CA ALA A 74 0.25 11.78 -35.69
C ALA A 74 0.17 10.28 -35.34
N THR A 75 0.82 9.40 -36.12
CA THR A 75 0.86 7.96 -35.81
C THR A 75 1.60 7.68 -34.50
N ALA A 76 2.74 8.33 -34.27
CA ALA A 76 3.49 8.17 -33.02
C ALA A 76 2.70 8.65 -31.80
N ALA A 77 1.97 9.78 -31.92
CA ALA A 77 1.09 10.27 -30.86
C ALA A 77 -0.07 9.31 -30.57
N GLN A 78 -0.68 8.73 -31.60
CA GLN A 78 -1.75 7.75 -31.47
C GLN A 78 -1.25 6.44 -30.82
N GLU A 79 -0.06 5.97 -31.19
CA GLU A 79 0.56 4.79 -30.59
C GLU A 79 0.93 5.03 -29.12
N ALA A 80 1.48 6.19 -28.78
CA ALA A 80 1.78 6.57 -27.38
C ALA A 80 0.50 6.67 -26.52
N ALA A 81 -0.58 7.24 -27.07
CA ALA A 81 -1.89 7.30 -26.40
C ALA A 81 -2.48 5.89 -26.20
N ASN A 82 -2.40 5.03 -27.21
CA ASN A 82 -2.89 3.64 -27.12
C ASN A 82 -2.06 2.81 -26.15
N ALA A 83 -0.73 2.99 -26.10
CA ALA A 83 0.14 2.34 -25.13
C ALA A 83 -0.20 2.77 -23.70
N SER A 84 -0.38 4.07 -23.46
CA SER A 84 -0.78 4.62 -22.16
C SER A 84 -2.15 4.09 -21.71
N LYS A 85 -3.11 4.00 -22.64
CA LYS A 85 -4.44 3.45 -22.38
C LYS A 85 -4.37 1.96 -22.01
N LYS A 86 -3.55 1.17 -22.71
CA LYS A 86 -3.34 -0.27 -22.38
C LYS A 86 -2.71 -0.46 -21.01
N VAL A 87 -1.74 0.37 -20.63
CA VAL A 87 -1.13 0.33 -19.30
C VAL A 87 -2.17 0.63 -18.22
N ALA A 88 -2.98 1.68 -18.39
CA ALA A 88 -4.04 2.03 -17.44
C ALA A 88 -5.14 0.95 -17.36
N GLU A 89 -5.54 0.37 -18.50
CA GLU A 89 -6.52 -0.74 -18.53
C GLU A 89 -5.97 -1.99 -17.83
N GLU A 90 -4.68 -2.29 -17.99
CA GLU A 90 -4.02 -3.41 -17.32
C GLU A 90 -3.91 -3.18 -15.81
N GLU A 91 -3.56 -1.98 -15.36
CA GLU A 91 -3.54 -1.61 -13.94
C GLU A 91 -4.94 -1.74 -13.31
N VAL A 92 -5.98 -1.26 -13.99
CA VAL A 92 -7.38 -1.41 -13.56
C VAL A 92 -7.79 -2.88 -13.52
N ARG A 93 -7.35 -3.69 -14.48
CA ARG A 93 -7.59 -5.14 -14.51
C ARG A 93 -6.94 -5.84 -13.32
N VAL A 94 -5.69 -5.52 -13.03
CA VAL A 94 -4.95 -6.06 -11.87
C VAL A 94 -5.62 -5.65 -10.56
N ALA A 95 -6.01 -4.38 -10.41
CA ALA A 95 -6.72 -3.91 -9.23
C ALA A 95 -8.08 -4.61 -9.03
N ASN A 96 -8.84 -4.81 -10.11
CA ASN A 96 -10.12 -5.51 -10.07
C ASN A 96 -9.95 -7.02 -9.79
N ALA A 97 -8.89 -7.65 -10.30
CA ALA A 97 -8.57 -9.04 -10.01
C ALA A 97 -8.20 -9.21 -8.53
N ALA A 98 -7.34 -8.33 -7.98
CA ALA A 98 -6.99 -8.32 -6.57
C ALA A 98 -8.20 -8.09 -5.67
N LYS A 99 -9.12 -7.19 -6.05
CA LYS A 99 -10.37 -6.96 -5.32
C LYS A 99 -11.27 -8.20 -5.33
N LYS A 100 -11.49 -8.83 -6.49
CA LYS A 100 -12.31 -10.06 -6.60
C LYS A 100 -11.69 -11.23 -5.83
N GLU A 101 -10.37 -11.34 -5.83
CA GLU A 101 -9.68 -12.38 -5.06
C GLU A 101 -9.83 -12.15 -3.55
N ALA A 102 -9.72 -10.90 -3.09
CA ALA A 102 -9.98 -10.54 -1.70
C ALA A 102 -11.44 -10.83 -1.29
N GLU A 103 -12.41 -10.52 -2.15
CA GLU A 103 -13.83 -10.86 -1.94
C GLU A 103 -14.07 -12.37 -1.90
N ARG A 104 -13.42 -13.14 -2.77
CA ARG A 104 -13.49 -14.61 -2.76
C ARG A 104 -12.89 -15.19 -1.50
N LYS A 105 -11.70 -14.73 -1.08
CA LYS A 105 -11.05 -15.13 0.17
C LYS A 105 -11.93 -14.82 1.38
N LEU A 106 -12.60 -13.66 1.38
CA LEU A 106 -13.58 -13.30 2.42
C LEU A 106 -14.79 -14.25 2.43
N LYS A 107 -15.31 -14.65 1.26
CA LYS A 107 -16.41 -15.61 1.10
C LYS A 107 -16.02 -17.04 1.50
N GLU A 108 -14.75 -17.39 1.31
CA GLU A 108 -14.16 -18.69 1.69
C GLU A 108 -13.70 -18.73 3.16
N GLY A 109 -13.95 -17.65 3.93
CA GLY A 109 -13.59 -17.57 5.35
C GLY A 109 -12.10 -17.34 5.63
N ILE A 110 -11.29 -17.11 4.59
CA ILE A 110 -9.89 -16.72 4.71
C ILE A 110 -9.85 -15.23 5.02
N GLN A 111 -9.75 -14.91 6.32
CA GLN A 111 -9.72 -13.54 6.82
C GLN A 111 -8.50 -12.80 6.25
N PRO A 112 -8.69 -11.67 5.54
CA PRO A 112 -7.58 -10.96 4.94
C PRO A 112 -6.61 -10.45 6.02
N VAL A 113 -5.34 -10.66 5.72
CA VAL A 113 -4.18 -10.42 6.56
C VAL A 113 -3.88 -8.90 6.54
N VAL A 114 -4.72 -8.09 7.18
CA VAL A 114 -4.55 -6.62 7.23
C VAL A 114 -3.34 -6.25 8.10
N THR A 115 -2.25 -5.82 7.48
CA THR A 115 -1.11 -5.16 8.15
C THR A 115 -1.36 -3.65 8.20
N PRO A 116 -1.28 -3.00 9.37
CA PRO A 116 -1.39 -1.54 9.47
C PRO A 116 -0.27 -0.84 8.71
N THR A 117 -0.60 0.28 8.09
CA THR A 117 0.36 1.20 7.46
C THR A 117 1.17 1.96 8.54
N PRO A 118 2.36 2.49 8.22
CA PRO A 118 3.14 3.29 9.18
C PRO A 118 2.40 4.51 9.72
N GLU A 119 1.53 5.12 8.91
CA GLU A 119 0.69 6.25 9.30
C GLU A 119 -0.36 5.84 10.34
N GLU A 120 -1.02 4.70 10.13
CA GLU A 120 -1.95 4.11 11.09
C GLU A 120 -1.25 3.76 12.40
N VAL A 121 -0.04 3.20 12.34
CA VAL A 121 0.77 2.92 13.53
C VAL A 121 1.07 4.18 14.32
N SER A 122 1.47 5.24 13.63
CA SER A 122 1.77 6.53 14.25
C SER A 122 0.51 7.15 14.87
N ALA A 123 -0.64 7.06 14.18
CA ALA A 123 -1.92 7.53 14.70
C ALA A 123 -2.38 6.73 15.93
N ALA A 124 -2.23 5.40 15.91
CA ALA A 124 -2.55 4.54 17.05
C ALA A 124 -1.65 4.84 18.25
N LYS A 125 -0.33 5.00 18.05
CA LYS A 125 0.60 5.42 19.10
C LYS A 125 0.19 6.76 19.73
N ARG A 126 -0.20 7.75 18.92
CA ARG A 126 -0.71 9.04 19.42
C ARG A 126 -2.00 8.87 20.23
N LYS A 127 -2.95 8.07 19.73
CA LYS A 127 -4.24 7.81 20.41
C LYS A 127 -4.06 7.20 21.80
N VAL A 128 -3.12 6.26 21.95
CA VAL A 128 -2.87 5.58 23.23
C VAL A 128 -1.84 6.32 24.12
N GLN A 129 -1.36 7.48 23.68
CA GLN A 129 -0.30 8.24 24.34
C GLN A 129 0.94 7.36 24.60
N TYR A 130 1.35 6.62 23.57
CA TYR A 130 2.49 5.71 23.61
C TYR A 130 3.79 6.49 23.87
N ARG A 131 4.64 5.91 24.72
CA ARG A 131 5.89 6.51 25.17
C ARG A 131 6.96 5.44 25.18
N GLU A 132 8.01 5.61 24.39
CA GLU A 132 9.08 4.60 24.22
C GLU A 132 9.83 4.30 25.54
N ASP A 133 9.81 5.22 26.51
CA ASP A 133 10.38 5.03 27.84
C ASP A 133 9.55 4.13 28.76
N LEU A 134 8.28 3.87 28.41
CA LEU A 134 7.35 3.07 29.20
C LEU A 134 7.10 1.70 28.54
N PHE A 135 6.66 0.72 29.35
CA PHE A 135 6.20 -0.57 28.85
C PHE A 135 4.66 -0.63 28.85
N HIS A 136 4.05 -0.89 27.70
CA HIS A 136 2.62 -0.78 27.51
C HIS A 136 1.93 -2.16 27.50
N PHE A 137 1.17 -2.45 28.56
CA PHE A 137 0.35 -3.66 28.68
C PHE A 137 -1.10 -3.40 28.30
N ALA A 138 -1.65 -4.17 27.37
CA ALA A 138 -3.08 -4.15 27.04
C ALA A 138 -3.80 -5.37 27.61
N VAL A 139 -4.94 -5.16 28.27
CA VAL A 139 -5.83 -6.22 28.72
C VAL A 139 -7.05 -6.27 27.80
N ALA A 140 -7.13 -7.32 27.00
CA ALA A 140 -8.20 -7.54 26.02
C ALA A 140 -9.02 -8.79 26.36
N GLY A 141 -10.23 -8.88 25.81
CA GLY A 141 -11.13 -10.00 26.06
C GLY A 141 -12.59 -9.56 26.03
N VAL A 142 -13.51 -10.48 26.29
CA VAL A 142 -14.95 -10.20 26.27
C VAL A 142 -15.39 -9.17 27.33
N ALA A 143 -16.53 -8.53 27.09
CA ALA A 143 -17.17 -7.68 28.09
C ALA A 143 -17.61 -8.53 29.30
N GLY A 144 -17.56 -7.96 30.52
CA GLY A 144 -17.88 -8.72 31.75
C GLY A 144 -16.87 -9.80 32.15
N GLY A 145 -15.74 -9.92 31.43
CA GLY A 145 -14.66 -10.88 31.74
C GLY A 145 -13.75 -10.47 32.91
N GLY A 146 -14.00 -9.33 33.58
CA GLY A 146 -13.20 -8.90 34.74
C GLY A 146 -11.89 -8.17 34.42
N LYS A 147 -11.74 -7.61 33.21
CA LYS A 147 -10.53 -6.90 32.75
C LYS A 147 -10.15 -5.74 33.68
N SER A 148 -11.10 -4.87 33.97
CA SER A 148 -10.92 -3.73 34.87
C SER A 148 -10.54 -4.16 36.28
N SER A 149 -11.16 -5.23 36.80
CA SER A 149 -10.82 -5.82 38.10
C SER A 149 -9.39 -6.35 38.14
N LEU A 150 -8.94 -7.01 37.07
CA LEU A 150 -7.57 -7.51 36.97
C LEU A 150 -6.54 -6.37 36.96
N ILE A 151 -6.82 -5.29 36.20
CA ILE A 151 -5.97 -4.10 36.18
C ILE A 151 -5.88 -3.47 37.57
N ASN A 152 -6.99 -3.39 38.30
CA ASN A 152 -7.00 -2.88 39.68
C ASN A 152 -6.12 -3.76 40.58
N ALA A 153 -6.26 -5.09 40.48
CA ALA A 153 -5.45 -6.03 41.24
C ALA A 153 -3.94 -5.87 40.96
N PHE A 154 -3.53 -5.77 39.69
CA PHE A 154 -2.12 -5.52 39.32
C PHE A 154 -1.61 -4.16 39.79
N ARG A 155 -2.50 -3.19 39.97
CA ARG A 155 -2.17 -1.86 40.53
C ARG A 155 -2.24 -1.84 42.07
N GLY A 156 -2.58 -2.94 42.72
CA GLY A 156 -2.76 -3.00 44.18
C GLY A 156 -3.97 -2.21 44.69
N LEU A 157 -4.94 -1.90 43.82
CA LEU A 157 -6.14 -1.12 44.13
C LEU A 157 -7.35 -2.04 44.30
N ARG A 158 -8.26 -1.66 45.20
CA ARG A 158 -9.59 -2.25 45.29
C ARG A 158 -10.51 -1.57 44.27
N ASN A 159 -11.55 -2.28 43.84
CA ASN A 159 -12.50 -1.80 42.83
C ASN A 159 -13.30 -0.55 43.20
N LYS A 160 -13.25 -0.12 44.47
CA LYS A 160 -13.93 1.09 44.97
C LYS A 160 -12.94 2.19 45.38
N ASP A 161 -11.65 1.98 45.16
CA ASP A 161 -10.63 2.96 45.52
C ASP A 161 -10.62 4.11 44.51
N ILE A 162 -10.20 5.29 44.96
CA ILE A 162 -10.07 6.46 44.09
C ILE A 162 -9.04 6.16 43.01
N GLY A 163 -9.42 6.34 41.74
CA GLY A 163 -8.56 6.06 40.59
C GLY A 163 -8.51 4.57 40.17
N SER A 164 -9.38 3.72 40.73
CA SER A 164 -9.60 2.37 40.22
C SER A 164 -10.30 2.39 38.87
N ALA A 165 -9.99 1.42 38.01
CA ALA A 165 -10.75 1.14 36.81
C ALA A 165 -12.19 0.80 37.19
N ALA A 166 -13.16 1.46 36.55
CA ALA A 166 -14.57 1.29 36.88
C ALA A 166 -15.04 -0.13 36.56
N THR A 167 -15.46 -0.87 37.59
CA THR A 167 -16.02 -2.21 37.45
C THR A 167 -17.55 -2.14 37.50
N GLY A 168 -18.24 -2.71 36.51
CA GLY A 168 -19.71 -2.76 36.46
C GLY A 168 -20.23 -3.93 35.62
N VAL A 169 -21.47 -4.34 35.87
CA VAL A 169 -22.18 -5.37 35.09
C VAL A 169 -22.66 -4.81 33.75
N THR A 170 -23.02 -3.52 33.74
CA THR A 170 -23.33 -2.74 32.54
C THR A 170 -22.04 -2.34 31.83
N GLU A 171 -22.05 -2.44 30.50
CA GLU A 171 -20.93 -2.18 29.60
C GLU A 171 -20.34 -0.77 29.80
N THR A 172 -19.33 -0.64 30.67
CA THR A 172 -18.83 0.68 31.12
C THR A 172 -17.75 1.27 30.22
N THR A 173 -17.14 0.49 29.33
CA THR A 173 -15.93 0.92 28.60
C THR A 173 -16.17 0.93 27.09
N LEU A 174 -16.77 2.01 26.58
CA LEU A 174 -16.91 2.29 25.13
C LEU A 174 -15.60 2.82 24.51
N ALA A 175 -14.69 3.35 25.33
CA ALA A 175 -13.40 3.88 24.93
C ALA A 175 -12.28 3.28 25.80
N MET A 176 -11.12 3.02 25.19
CA MET A 176 -9.94 2.51 25.88
C MET A 176 -9.53 3.41 27.05
N ALA A 177 -9.27 2.82 28.21
CA ALA A 177 -8.80 3.55 29.39
C ALA A 177 -7.32 3.27 29.67
N ARG A 178 -6.57 4.32 30.02
CA ARG A 178 -5.12 4.28 30.29
C ARG A 178 -4.85 4.51 31.77
N TYR A 179 -4.08 3.61 32.40
CA TYR A 179 -3.69 3.66 33.80
C TYR A 179 -2.18 3.58 33.93
N ALA A 180 -1.53 4.74 34.02
CA ALA A 180 -0.09 4.83 34.23
C ALA A 180 0.25 4.58 35.71
N SER A 181 1.34 3.84 35.95
CA SER A 181 1.91 3.74 37.29
C SER A 181 2.51 5.10 37.70
N PRO A 182 2.23 5.61 38.91
CA PRO A 182 2.92 6.80 39.43
C PRO A 182 4.35 6.50 39.86
N ASN A 183 4.75 5.22 39.98
CA ASN A 183 6.07 4.83 40.43
C ASN A 183 7.08 4.81 39.26
N ALA A 184 8.11 5.66 39.35
CA ALA A 184 9.18 5.75 38.36
C ALA A 184 10.06 4.48 38.27
N GLU A 185 10.11 3.68 39.34
CA GLU A 185 10.84 2.39 39.39
C GLU A 185 10.16 1.33 38.50
N TYR A 186 8.87 1.51 38.24
CA TYR A 186 8.03 0.59 37.50
C TYR A 186 7.32 1.31 36.35
N PRO A 187 8.05 1.64 35.27
CA PRO A 187 7.56 2.46 34.17
C PRO A 187 6.65 1.66 33.23
N TYR A 188 5.62 1.01 33.77
CA TYR A 188 4.61 0.31 32.99
C TYR A 188 3.25 1.03 33.02
N VAL A 189 2.50 0.85 31.95
CA VAL A 189 1.18 1.44 31.75
C VAL A 189 0.19 0.33 31.38
N TRP A 190 -0.94 0.30 32.09
CA TRP A 190 -2.00 -0.65 31.85
C TRP A 190 -3.10 -0.01 31.01
N TYR A 191 -3.60 -0.76 30.02
CA TYR A 191 -4.69 -0.34 29.15
C TYR A 191 -5.86 -1.32 29.27
N ASP A 192 -7.03 -0.78 29.60
CA ASP A 192 -8.28 -1.54 29.57
C ASP A 192 -8.90 -1.40 28.18
N ILE A 193 -8.87 -2.48 27.41
CA ILE A 193 -9.37 -2.49 26.04
C ILE A 193 -10.88 -2.79 26.06
N PRO A 194 -11.72 -2.01 25.35
CA PRO A 194 -13.17 -2.25 25.25
C PRO A 194 -13.49 -3.69 24.85
N GLY A 195 -14.44 -4.33 25.53
CA GLY A 195 -14.69 -5.75 25.32
C GLY A 195 -15.21 -6.09 23.92
N ALA A 196 -14.80 -7.24 23.36
CA ALA A 196 -15.07 -7.62 21.97
C ALA A 196 -16.56 -7.77 21.55
N GLY A 197 -17.51 -7.81 22.49
CA GLY A 197 -18.95 -7.85 22.19
C GLY A 197 -19.64 -6.49 22.14
N THR A 198 -18.94 -5.41 22.50
CA THR A 198 -19.52 -4.05 22.64
C THR A 198 -19.58 -3.27 21.33
N LEU A 199 -18.90 -3.75 20.28
CA LEU A 199 -18.72 -3.05 19.02
C LEU A 199 -19.28 -3.89 17.87
N LYS A 200 -19.98 -3.26 16.92
CA LYS A 200 -20.44 -3.88 15.66
C LYS A 200 -19.27 -4.12 14.69
N ILE A 201 -18.14 -4.60 15.19
CA ILE A 201 -16.92 -4.84 14.43
C ILE A 201 -16.71 -6.35 14.33
N PRO A 202 -16.40 -6.90 13.15
CA PRO A 202 -16.06 -8.31 13.03
C PRO A 202 -14.85 -8.69 13.91
N ASP A 203 -14.90 -9.87 14.54
CA ASP A 203 -13.86 -10.38 15.45
C ASP A 203 -12.43 -10.25 14.89
N TRP A 204 -12.27 -10.50 13.59
CA TRP A 204 -10.99 -10.47 12.90
C TRP A 204 -10.44 -9.05 12.65
N GLN A 205 -11.30 -8.04 12.65
CA GLN A 205 -10.90 -6.63 12.54
C GLN A 205 -10.66 -5.99 13.90
N TYR A 206 -11.19 -6.57 14.98
CA TYR A 206 -11.11 -6.01 16.33
C TYR A 206 -9.67 -5.67 16.74
N PHE A 207 -8.71 -6.57 16.46
CA PHE A 207 -7.30 -6.36 16.80
C PHE A 207 -6.71 -5.08 16.17
N ASN A 208 -6.97 -4.85 14.88
CA ASN A 208 -6.47 -3.66 14.18
C ASN A 208 -7.29 -2.41 14.53
N ALA A 209 -8.62 -2.54 14.67
CA ALA A 209 -9.50 -1.43 14.99
C ALA A 209 -9.21 -0.83 16.39
N GLN A 210 -8.86 -1.69 17.35
CA GLN A 210 -8.43 -1.23 18.68
C GLN A 210 -6.96 -0.81 18.74
N GLY A 211 -6.21 -0.96 17.64
CA GLY A 211 -4.79 -0.61 17.59
C GLY A 211 -3.92 -1.52 18.45
N LEU A 212 -4.30 -2.78 18.65
CA LEU A 212 -3.59 -3.67 19.57
C LEU A 212 -2.13 -3.93 19.17
N TYR A 213 -1.80 -3.73 17.90
CA TYR A 213 -0.45 -3.88 17.37
C TYR A 213 0.60 -2.91 17.93
N VAL A 214 0.21 -1.84 18.63
CA VAL A 214 1.16 -0.87 19.22
C VAL A 214 1.62 -1.23 20.62
N PHE A 215 0.98 -2.19 21.29
CA PHE A 215 1.30 -2.56 22.66
C PHE A 215 2.50 -3.51 22.73
N ASP A 216 3.26 -3.41 23.81
CA ASP A 216 4.45 -4.23 24.03
C ASP A 216 4.11 -5.63 24.52
N CYS A 217 2.95 -5.78 25.18
CA CYS A 217 2.42 -7.06 25.63
C CYS A 217 0.89 -7.01 25.74
N ILE A 218 0.24 -8.12 25.41
CA ILE A 218 -1.22 -8.26 25.46
C ILE A 218 -1.61 -9.40 26.40
N ILE A 219 -2.53 -9.12 27.32
CA ILE A 219 -3.15 -10.10 28.21
C ILE A 219 -4.56 -10.37 27.68
N VAL A 220 -4.81 -11.60 27.26
CA VAL A 220 -6.12 -12.05 26.78
C VAL A 220 -6.85 -12.72 27.93
N LEU A 221 -7.88 -12.05 28.42
CA LEU A 221 -8.69 -12.47 29.55
C LEU A 221 -9.99 -13.14 29.06
N PHE A 222 -10.21 -14.38 29.46
CA PHE A 222 -11.46 -15.12 29.22
C PHE A 222 -12.03 -15.63 30.54
N ASP A 223 -13.32 -15.98 30.60
CA ASP A 223 -13.95 -16.52 31.82
C ASP A 223 -14.26 -18.02 31.72
N ASN A 224 -15.26 -18.40 30.93
CA ASN A 224 -15.81 -19.73 30.84
C ASN A 224 -15.49 -20.39 29.50
N ARG A 225 -15.54 -19.63 28.41
CA ARG A 225 -15.35 -20.14 27.05
C ARG A 225 -14.39 -19.25 26.27
N PHE A 226 -13.53 -19.89 25.48
CA PHE A 226 -12.78 -19.19 24.43
C PHE A 226 -13.74 -18.77 23.33
N THR A 227 -13.70 -17.50 22.97
CA THR A 227 -14.49 -16.97 21.85
C THR A 227 -13.66 -16.92 20.57
N MET A 228 -14.34 -16.79 19.44
CA MET A 228 -13.67 -16.56 18.14
C MET A 228 -12.84 -15.28 18.17
N THR A 229 -13.27 -14.26 18.91
CA THR A 229 -12.49 -13.03 19.09
C THR A 229 -11.19 -13.27 19.84
N ASP A 230 -11.20 -14.07 20.93
CA ASP A 230 -9.97 -14.38 21.67
C ASP A 230 -8.95 -15.09 20.78
N ILE A 231 -9.42 -16.04 19.97
CA ILE A 231 -8.60 -16.76 18.99
C ILE A 231 -8.05 -15.80 17.94
N ALA A 232 -8.86 -14.87 17.43
CA ALA A 232 -8.44 -13.86 16.48
C ALA A 232 -7.38 -12.90 17.06
N ILE A 233 -7.54 -12.48 18.32
CA ILE A 233 -6.54 -11.65 19.02
C ILE A 233 -5.22 -12.41 19.13
N LEU A 234 -5.24 -13.65 19.65
CA LEU A 234 -4.04 -14.46 19.84
C LEU A 234 -3.32 -14.76 18.51
N THR A 235 -4.10 -15.02 17.45
CA THR A 235 -3.56 -15.28 16.11
C THR A 235 -2.84 -14.05 15.56
N ASN A 236 -3.43 -12.86 15.72
CA ASN A 236 -2.78 -11.61 15.32
C ASN A 236 -1.57 -11.28 16.19
N CYS A 237 -1.64 -11.50 17.51
CA CYS A 237 -0.48 -11.30 18.40
C CYS A 237 0.71 -12.14 17.96
N ARG A 238 0.49 -13.43 17.63
CA ARG A 238 1.54 -14.29 17.08
C ARG A 238 2.11 -13.74 15.77
N ARG A 239 1.25 -13.20 14.90
CA ARG A 239 1.65 -12.64 13.61
C ARG A 239 2.49 -11.36 13.74
N PHE A 240 2.13 -10.48 14.68
CA PHE A 240 2.89 -9.26 14.99
C PHE A 240 4.04 -9.48 15.98
N ASN A 241 4.29 -10.74 16.36
CA ASN A 241 5.31 -11.13 17.34
C ASN A 241 5.17 -10.40 18.70
N ILE A 242 3.91 -10.17 19.12
CA ILE A 242 3.58 -9.52 20.39
C ILE A 242 3.44 -10.61 21.46
N PRO A 243 4.16 -10.49 22.59
CA PRO A 243 4.00 -11.38 23.75
C PRO A 243 2.56 -11.39 24.22
N THR A 244 2.06 -12.60 24.46
CA THR A 244 0.70 -12.80 24.93
C THR A 244 0.64 -13.69 26.14
N TYR A 245 -0.16 -13.27 27.11
CA TYR A 245 -0.54 -14.06 28.26
C TYR A 245 -2.02 -14.36 28.17
N ILE A 246 -2.39 -15.60 28.46
CA ILE A 246 -3.76 -16.06 28.49
C ILE A 246 -4.14 -16.21 29.95
N VAL A 247 -5.18 -15.50 30.37
CA VAL A 247 -5.61 -15.48 31.77
C VAL A 247 -7.07 -15.91 31.85
N ARG A 248 -7.34 -16.89 32.71
CA ARG A 248 -8.69 -17.33 33.01
C ARG A 248 -9.19 -16.61 34.26
N SER A 249 -10.15 -15.71 34.07
CA SER A 249 -10.84 -15.01 35.15
C SER A 249 -11.86 -15.89 35.87
N LYS A 250 -12.32 -15.45 37.04
CA LYS A 250 -13.39 -16.09 37.83
C LYS A 250 -13.11 -17.55 38.21
N ALA A 251 -11.83 -17.95 38.29
CA ALA A 251 -11.42 -19.30 38.65
C ALA A 251 -11.91 -19.69 40.06
N ASP A 252 -11.99 -18.72 40.97
CA ASP A 252 -12.58 -18.87 42.31
C ASP A 252 -14.03 -19.38 42.25
N GLN A 253 -14.84 -18.89 41.32
CA GLN A 253 -16.22 -19.34 41.16
C GLN A 253 -16.29 -20.79 40.69
N HIS A 254 -15.42 -21.19 39.76
CA HIS A 254 -15.35 -22.59 39.30
C HIS A 254 -14.88 -23.52 40.42
N ILE A 255 -13.87 -23.11 41.18
CA ILE A 255 -13.39 -23.88 42.33
C ILE A 255 -14.51 -24.02 43.37
N ARG A 256 -15.26 -22.95 43.68
CA ARG A 256 -16.42 -23.02 44.57
C ARG A 256 -17.52 -23.96 44.06
N ASN A 257 -17.79 -23.97 42.75
CA ASN A 257 -18.76 -24.90 42.17
C ASN A 257 -18.30 -26.35 42.34
N ILE A 258 -17.02 -26.63 42.08
CA ILE A 258 -16.44 -27.97 42.31
C ILE A 258 -16.49 -28.34 43.79
N MET A 259 -16.21 -27.40 44.70
CA MET A 259 -16.36 -27.65 46.14
C MET A 259 -17.79 -28.07 46.48
N LYS A 260 -18.80 -27.38 45.93
CA LYS A 260 -20.22 -27.76 46.14
C LYS A 260 -20.52 -29.17 45.62
N ASP A 261 -20.01 -29.52 44.44
CA ASP A 261 -20.16 -30.86 43.88
C ASP A 261 -19.45 -31.93 44.73
N MET A 262 -18.39 -31.55 45.45
CA MET A 262 -17.70 -32.40 46.44
C MET A 262 -18.41 -32.48 47.80
N GLY A 263 -19.54 -31.80 47.97
CA GLY A 263 -20.33 -31.81 49.20
C GLY A 263 -20.09 -30.61 50.13
N TYR A 264 -19.45 -29.53 49.67
CA TYR A 264 -19.38 -28.29 50.45
C TYR A 264 -20.77 -27.64 50.56
N ASP A 265 -21.26 -27.51 51.79
CA ASP A 265 -22.43 -26.70 52.13
C ASP A 265 -21.99 -25.43 52.86
N SER A 266 -22.56 -24.28 52.46
CA SER A 266 -22.29 -23.01 53.16
C SER A 266 -22.96 -22.92 54.52
N ASP A 267 -23.97 -23.76 54.76
CA ASP A 267 -24.76 -23.79 55.98
C ASP A 267 -24.19 -24.77 57.03
N ASP A 268 -23.17 -25.55 56.66
CA ASP A 268 -22.47 -26.46 57.57
C ASP A 268 -21.35 -25.74 58.35
N ASP A 269 -21.29 -26.00 59.66
CA ASP A 269 -20.22 -25.55 60.57
C ASP A 269 -18.91 -26.35 60.36
N GLU A 270 -18.49 -26.52 59.10
CA GLU A 270 -17.22 -27.18 58.78
C GLU A 270 -16.03 -26.38 59.36
N SER A 271 -15.07 -27.09 59.97
CA SER A 271 -13.83 -26.46 60.45
C SER A 271 -13.04 -25.81 59.31
N GLU A 272 -12.33 -24.72 59.61
CA GLU A 272 -11.48 -24.00 58.65
C GLU A 272 -10.46 -24.91 57.94
N ASP A 273 -9.98 -25.96 58.62
CA ASP A 273 -9.04 -26.93 58.06
C ASP A 273 -9.71 -27.88 57.05
N GLN A 274 -10.99 -28.24 57.28
CA GLN A 274 -11.80 -29.02 56.35
C GLN A 274 -12.05 -28.22 55.06
N LYS A 275 -12.46 -26.95 55.20
CA LYS A 275 -12.69 -26.01 54.09
C LYS A 275 -11.43 -25.82 53.25
N LYS A 276 -10.26 -25.67 53.89
CA LYS A 276 -8.97 -25.56 53.18
C LYS A 276 -8.62 -26.83 52.40
N LYS A 277 -8.83 -28.02 52.97
CA LYS A 277 -8.59 -29.30 52.26
C LYS A 277 -9.50 -29.45 51.06
N LEU A 278 -10.79 -29.16 51.21
CA LEU A 278 -11.77 -29.18 50.11
C LEU A 278 -11.39 -28.18 49.02
N TYR A 279 -11.01 -26.95 49.38
CA TYR A 279 -10.54 -25.95 48.42
C TYR A 279 -9.29 -26.41 47.66
N GLN A 280 -8.31 -27.00 48.36
CA GLN A 280 -7.11 -27.53 47.72
C GLN A 280 -7.43 -28.66 46.74
N ALA A 281 -8.30 -29.61 47.13
CA ALA A 281 -8.74 -30.69 46.25
C ALA A 281 -9.50 -30.16 45.02
N ALA A 282 -10.45 -29.24 45.23
CA ALA A 282 -11.21 -28.60 44.17
C ALA A 282 -10.31 -27.79 43.21
N ARG A 283 -9.34 -27.05 43.74
CA ARG A 283 -8.34 -26.33 42.93
C ARG A 283 -7.49 -27.29 42.11
N GLN A 284 -7.04 -28.41 42.68
CA GLN A 284 -6.29 -29.42 41.94
C GLN A 284 -7.13 -30.04 40.82
N GLN A 285 -8.40 -30.38 41.08
CA GLN A 285 -9.30 -30.89 40.06
C GLN A 285 -9.54 -29.87 38.95
N PHE A 286 -9.77 -28.60 39.30
CA PHE A 286 -9.92 -27.49 38.35
C PHE A 286 -8.70 -27.35 37.43
N ILE A 287 -7.49 -27.39 38.00
CA ILE A 287 -6.24 -27.34 37.23
C ILE A 287 -6.11 -28.57 36.32
N GLN A 288 -6.45 -29.76 36.81
CA GLN A 288 -6.39 -31.00 36.03
C GLN A 288 -7.37 -30.98 34.85
N GLN A 289 -8.63 -30.59 35.07
CA GLN A 289 -9.64 -30.45 34.01
C GLN A 289 -9.20 -29.44 32.94
N THR A 290 -8.60 -28.33 33.36
CA THR A 290 -8.06 -27.31 32.44
C THR A 290 -6.86 -27.85 31.61
N ARG A 291 -6.15 -28.87 32.11
CA ARG A 291 -5.03 -29.53 31.40
C ARG A 291 -5.45 -30.64 30.44
N GLN A 292 -6.67 -31.17 30.57
CA GLN A 292 -7.18 -32.28 29.74
C GLN A 292 -7.71 -31.83 28.37
N SER A 293 -8.05 -30.54 28.19
CA SER A 293 -8.44 -30.00 26.88
C SER A 293 -7.22 -29.86 25.93
N GLU A 294 -7.39 -30.27 24.67
CA GLU A 294 -6.40 -30.80 23.71
C GLU A 294 -5.18 -29.93 23.29
N LYS A 295 -4.89 -28.78 23.92
CA LYS A 295 -3.63 -28.05 23.71
C LYS A 295 -3.10 -27.50 25.03
N ARG A 296 -2.06 -28.15 25.55
CA ARG A 296 -1.49 -27.88 26.88
C ARG A 296 -0.80 -26.50 26.93
N PRO A 297 -1.14 -25.62 27.88
CA PRO A 297 -0.24 -24.52 28.23
C PRO A 297 1.04 -25.08 28.85
N LYS A 298 2.22 -24.56 28.47
CA LYS A 298 3.53 -25.08 28.92
C LYS A 298 3.72 -25.00 30.45
N LYS A 299 3.10 -24.01 31.09
CA LYS A 299 3.11 -23.78 32.54
C LYS A 299 1.75 -23.18 32.92
N VAL A 300 1.17 -23.65 34.02
CA VAL A 300 0.02 -22.99 34.67
C VAL A 300 0.60 -22.22 35.84
N ILE A 301 0.41 -20.91 35.83
CA ILE A 301 0.91 -19.97 36.83
C ILE A 301 -0.27 -19.31 37.53
N ASP A 302 -0.11 -18.94 38.80
CA ASP A 302 -1.10 -18.14 39.53
C ASP A 302 -0.92 -16.64 39.26
N GLU A 303 -1.77 -15.81 39.87
CA GLU A 303 -1.78 -14.36 39.66
C GLU A 303 -0.49 -13.66 40.12
N ILE A 304 0.20 -14.17 41.14
CA ILE A 304 1.45 -13.58 41.67
C ILE A 304 2.60 -13.95 40.73
N GLU A 305 2.69 -15.23 40.35
CA GLU A 305 3.66 -15.69 39.36
C GLU A 305 3.48 -14.97 38.02
N LEU A 306 2.23 -14.76 37.60
CA LEU A 306 1.92 -13.99 36.39
C LEU A 306 2.43 -12.56 36.48
N LEU A 307 2.20 -11.86 37.61
CA LEU A 307 2.68 -10.49 37.78
C LEU A 307 4.20 -10.41 37.74
N ASN A 308 4.88 -11.34 38.41
CA ASN A 308 6.35 -11.41 38.40
C ASN A 308 6.91 -11.70 37.00
N ASP A 309 6.31 -12.65 36.27
CA ASP A 309 6.71 -12.98 34.91
C ASP A 309 6.47 -11.77 33.97
N LEU A 310 5.35 -11.05 34.11
CA LEU A 310 5.04 -9.84 33.33
C LEU A 310 6.07 -8.73 33.59
N ILE A 311 6.39 -8.47 34.87
CA ILE A 311 7.36 -7.44 35.25
C ILE A 311 8.77 -7.82 34.76
N GLY A 312 9.17 -9.08 34.92
CA GLY A 312 10.48 -9.57 34.47
C GLY A 312 10.64 -9.49 32.96
N GLU A 313 9.61 -9.86 32.19
CA GLU A 313 9.63 -9.74 30.73
C GLU A 313 9.71 -8.27 30.28
N ALA A 314 8.95 -7.39 30.94
CA ALA A 314 8.99 -5.95 30.65
C ALA A 314 10.39 -5.35 30.89
N GLN A 315 11.03 -5.69 32.02
CA GLN A 315 12.38 -5.24 32.33
C GLN A 315 13.41 -5.75 31.31
N THR A 316 13.35 -7.04 30.97
CA THR A 316 14.27 -7.68 30.02
C THR A 316 14.19 -7.03 28.64
N ARG A 317 12.98 -6.73 28.16
CA ARG A 317 12.79 -6.11 26.84
C ARG A 317 13.18 -4.65 26.80
N ARG A 318 12.96 -3.89 27.88
CA ARG A 318 13.45 -2.51 27.97
C ARG A 318 14.97 -2.48 27.91
N ALA A 319 15.65 -3.31 28.70
CA ALA A 319 17.11 -3.42 28.67
C ALA A 319 17.65 -3.75 27.27
N ARG A 320 16.96 -4.64 26.53
CA ARG A 320 17.30 -4.95 25.13
C ARG A 320 17.10 -3.75 24.19
N ARG A 321 15.98 -3.03 24.30
CA ARG A 321 15.72 -1.83 23.48
C ARG A 321 16.74 -0.73 23.76
N ASP A 322 17.10 -0.52 25.02
CA ASP A 322 18.11 0.46 25.40
C ASP A 322 19.49 0.10 24.80
N ALA A 323 19.86 -1.19 24.80
CA ALA A 323 21.09 -1.67 24.18
C ALA A 323 21.10 -1.55 22.64
N GLU A 324 19.99 -1.86 21.98
CA GLU A 324 19.81 -1.70 20.52
C GLU A 324 19.78 -0.21 20.11
N GLY A 325 19.16 0.65 20.93
CA GLY A 325 19.14 2.10 20.73
C GLY A 325 20.49 2.78 20.94
N ALA A 326 21.29 2.29 21.90
CA ALA A 326 22.66 2.78 22.13
C ALA A 326 23.60 2.44 20.95
N THR A 327 23.53 1.20 20.44
CA THR A 327 24.34 0.75 19.30
C THR A 327 24.00 1.43 17.98
N THR A 328 22.79 1.98 17.83
CA THR A 328 22.37 2.74 16.65
C THR A 328 22.80 4.21 16.71
N LYS A 329 23.12 4.73 17.90
CA LYS A 329 23.63 6.11 18.08
C LYS A 329 25.16 6.22 18.00
N GLU A 330 25.89 5.12 18.11
CA GLU A 330 27.35 5.05 17.98
C GLU A 330 27.84 4.78 16.54
N LYS A 331 26.94 4.64 15.57
CA LYS A 331 27.24 4.52 14.13
C LYS A 331 26.80 5.77 13.38
#